data_AF-A0A943JXM9-F1
#
_entry.id   AF-A0A943JXM9-F1
#
_cell.length_a   1.000
_cell.length_b   1.000
_cell.length_c   1.000
_cell.angle_alpha   90.00
_cell.angle_beta   90.00
_cell.angle_gamma   90.00
#
_symmetry.space_group_name_H-M   'P 1'
#
loop_
_entity.id
_entity.type
_entity.pdbx_description
1 polymer ?
#
loop_
_entity_poly.entity_id
_entity_poly.type
_entity_poly.pdbx_seq_one_letter_code
_entity_poly.pdbx_strand_id
1 'polypeptide(L)'
;IWKNAKNGIDNLVSKFSKKGIQETTENLISTNMLKEMAGSFKKSFEDILNFGEHRLNFAGIGDIGDDILKNIEEAKSPNGKNINNSVDKNNNNNNNNNNKANNNGAGVEITIKSSSEQELRIVDIDNQIKDFNPSKATRLQKGNYGELLTEKEMYDMGDLENIMLDDVRLKDINDKTHQGIDLIFKNNTPPPEIVIVESKYKNNGNKPRMNKNRNQNTKYKWKRQMDDKWVSKNLEDAVGKDKAEEIREILKQDIDNIDLNEKVEIGNILKMASLVNKKGDVKYFEIGREGEVLRELSKIDVEQILKN
;
A
#
# COMPACT_ATOMS: atom_id res chain seq x y z
N ILE A 1 -20.87 -31.96 45.29
CA ILE A 1 -20.07 -30.92 45.99
C ILE A 1 -18.59 -31.33 46.12
N TRP A 2 -18.28 -32.53 46.64
CA TRP A 2 -16.89 -32.99 46.83
C TRP A 2 -16.03 -33.21 45.57
N LYS A 3 -16.61 -33.58 44.41
CA LYS A 3 -15.86 -33.73 43.14
C LYS A 3 -15.32 -32.41 42.58
N ASN A 4 -16.04 -31.30 42.78
CA ASN A 4 -15.65 -30.00 42.25
C ASN A 4 -14.53 -29.35 43.08
N ALA A 5 -14.49 -29.62 44.39
CA ALA A 5 -13.42 -29.15 45.27
C ALA A 5 -12.08 -29.85 44.95
N LYS A 6 -12.11 -31.15 44.61
CA LYS A 6 -10.90 -31.91 44.25
C LYS A 6 -10.27 -31.42 42.94
N ASN A 7 -11.07 -31.18 41.91
CA ASN A 7 -10.59 -30.62 40.64
C ASN A 7 -10.03 -29.19 40.81
N GLY A 8 -10.56 -28.40 41.74
CA GLY A 8 -10.03 -27.07 42.05
C GLY A 8 -8.65 -27.13 42.71
N ILE A 9 -8.44 -28.08 43.62
CA ILE A 9 -7.16 -28.28 44.33
C ILE A 9 -6.10 -28.88 43.40
N ASP A 10 -6.45 -29.86 42.57
CA ASP A 10 -5.51 -30.48 41.61
C ASP A 10 -5.04 -29.47 40.56
N ASN A 11 -5.91 -28.53 40.16
CA ASN A 11 -5.59 -27.45 39.21
C ASN A 11 -4.78 -26.30 39.86
N LEU A 12 -4.85 -26.16 41.19
CA LEU A 12 -3.99 -25.24 41.95
C LEU A 12 -2.59 -25.86 42.13
N VAL A 13 -2.52 -27.14 42.47
CA VAL A 13 -1.27 -27.89 42.69
C VAL A 13 -0.48 -28.04 41.39
N SER A 14 -1.14 -28.20 40.23
CA SER A 14 -0.45 -28.25 38.93
C SER A 14 0.27 -26.93 38.60
N LYS A 15 -0.35 -25.78 38.90
CA LYS A 15 0.21 -24.43 38.73
C LYS A 15 1.38 -24.13 39.67
N PHE A 16 1.40 -24.73 40.86
CA PHE A 16 2.50 -24.61 41.83
C PHE A 16 3.51 -25.78 41.78
N SER A 17 3.33 -26.73 40.87
CA SER A 17 4.35 -27.77 40.63
C SER A 17 5.61 -27.14 40.03
N LYS A 18 6.79 -27.71 40.30
CA LYS A 18 8.07 -27.20 39.74
C LYS A 18 7.99 -26.98 38.21
N LYS A 19 7.26 -27.84 37.50
CA LYS A 19 7.05 -27.75 36.05
C LYS A 19 6.09 -26.61 35.66
N GLY A 20 5.02 -26.39 36.42
CA GLY A 20 4.08 -25.27 36.21
C GLY A 20 4.69 -23.90 36.52
N ILE A 21 5.52 -23.82 37.56
CA ILE A 21 6.30 -22.61 37.89
C ILE A 21 7.36 -22.35 36.80
N GLN A 22 8.00 -23.39 36.27
CA GLN A 22 8.99 -23.29 35.21
C GLN A 22 8.37 -22.85 33.87
N GLU A 23 7.22 -23.42 33.45
CA GLU A 23 6.50 -22.98 32.25
C GLU A 23 5.95 -21.55 32.37
N THR A 24 5.50 -21.13 33.56
CA THR A 24 5.06 -19.74 33.77
C THR A 24 6.22 -18.75 33.82
N THR A 25 7.37 -19.12 34.40
CA THR A 25 8.57 -18.26 34.38
C THR A 25 9.20 -18.20 32.99
N GLU A 26 9.27 -19.31 32.23
CA GLU A 26 9.76 -19.33 30.85
C GLU A 26 8.88 -18.49 29.91
N ASN A 27 7.55 -18.55 30.06
CA ASN A 27 6.65 -17.68 29.30
C ASN A 27 6.79 -16.21 29.72
N LEU A 28 6.90 -15.90 31.01
CA LEU A 28 7.04 -14.52 31.47
C LEU A 28 8.39 -13.91 31.03
N ILE A 29 9.48 -14.69 31.12
CA ILE A 29 10.81 -14.31 30.65
C ILE A 29 10.80 -14.13 29.12
N SER A 30 10.19 -15.04 28.37
CA SER A 30 10.08 -14.92 26.91
C SER A 30 9.26 -13.70 26.50
N THR A 31 8.17 -13.40 27.21
CA THR A 31 7.30 -12.25 26.89
C THR A 31 7.97 -10.91 27.25
N ASN A 32 8.71 -10.86 28.36
CA ASN A 32 9.48 -9.68 28.74
C ASN A 32 10.73 -9.50 27.86
N MET A 33 11.44 -10.57 27.51
CA MET A 33 12.51 -10.53 26.52
C MET A 33 12.00 -10.10 25.15
N LEU A 34 10.85 -10.59 24.69
CA LEU A 34 10.24 -10.14 23.43
C LEU A 34 9.84 -8.66 23.48
N LYS A 35 9.33 -8.18 24.62
CA LYS A 35 9.02 -6.75 24.81
C LYS A 35 10.28 -5.88 24.90
N GLU A 36 11.33 -6.35 25.57
CA GLU A 36 12.62 -5.66 25.64
C GLU A 36 13.33 -5.66 24.28
N MET A 37 13.28 -6.77 23.54
CA MET A 37 13.79 -6.86 22.17
C MET A 37 12.98 -5.98 21.22
N ALA A 38 11.65 -5.95 21.32
CA ALA A 38 10.81 -5.06 20.51
C ALA A 38 11.04 -3.59 20.87
N GLY A 39 11.19 -3.27 22.16
CA GLY A 39 11.52 -1.93 22.64
C GLY A 39 12.91 -1.48 22.22
N SER A 40 13.91 -2.36 22.28
CA SER A 40 15.28 -2.11 21.84
C SER A 40 15.36 -2.00 20.32
N PHE A 41 14.58 -2.79 19.58
CA PHE A 41 14.52 -2.71 18.12
C PHE A 41 13.82 -1.42 17.69
N LYS A 42 12.69 -1.07 18.30
CA LYS A 42 12.01 0.21 18.06
C LYS A 42 12.92 1.39 18.40
N LYS A 43 13.60 1.36 19.55
CA LYS A 43 14.53 2.42 19.95
C LYS A 43 15.72 2.50 18.99
N SER A 44 16.31 1.38 18.60
CA SER A 44 17.39 1.36 17.61
C SER A 44 16.92 1.86 16.24
N PHE A 45 15.66 1.61 15.86
CA PHE A 45 15.07 2.07 14.61
C PHE A 45 14.75 3.58 14.65
N GLU A 46 14.20 4.07 15.76
CA GLU A 46 13.97 5.50 16.03
C GLU A 46 15.28 6.28 16.12
N ASP A 47 16.31 5.70 16.74
CA ASP A 47 17.66 6.27 16.78
C ASP A 47 18.22 6.37 15.35
N ILE A 48 18.06 5.33 14.51
CA ILE A 48 18.43 5.34 13.08
C ILE A 48 17.64 6.37 12.27
N LEU A 49 16.34 6.55 12.51
CA LEU A 49 15.51 7.51 11.80
C LEU A 49 15.79 8.96 12.24
N ASN A 50 16.10 9.19 13.52
CA ASN A 50 16.51 10.51 14.04
C ASN A 50 17.95 10.91 13.65
N PHE A 51 18.70 10.05 12.94
CA PHE A 51 19.95 10.44 12.26
C PHE A 51 19.71 11.25 10.97
N GLY A 52 18.46 11.54 10.62
CA GLY A 52 18.05 12.28 9.41
C GLY A 52 18.61 13.71 9.23
N GLU A 53 19.29 14.30 10.22
CA GLU A 53 19.94 15.61 10.05
C GLU A 53 21.47 15.63 10.30
N HIS A 54 22.09 14.53 10.75
CA HIS A 54 23.54 14.48 10.97
C HIS A 54 24.16 13.23 10.37
N ARG A 55 25.01 13.45 9.35
CA ARG A 55 25.76 12.42 8.61
C ARG A 55 26.46 11.43 9.54
N LEU A 56 26.26 10.14 9.29
CA LEU A 56 26.98 9.04 9.95
C LEU A 56 28.50 9.17 9.71
N ASN A 57 29.26 9.53 10.73
CA ASN A 57 30.71 9.36 10.74
C ASN A 57 31.04 7.98 11.33
N PHE A 58 31.32 7.00 10.46
CA PHE A 58 31.76 5.66 10.84
C PHE A 58 33.23 5.61 11.30
N ALA A 59 33.60 6.39 12.31
CA ALA A 59 34.96 6.44 12.82
C ALA A 59 35.29 5.35 13.86
N GLY A 60 34.48 4.30 14.01
CA GLY A 60 34.60 3.36 15.14
C GLY A 60 34.42 1.86 14.85
N ILE A 61 34.20 1.45 13.60
CA ILE A 61 34.18 0.01 13.25
C ILE A 61 35.58 -0.34 12.78
N GLY A 62 36.35 -1.00 13.64
CA GLY A 62 37.69 -1.50 13.32
C GLY A 62 37.66 -2.44 12.11
N ASP A 63 38.75 -2.39 11.34
CA ASP A 63 38.98 -3.09 10.07
C ASP A 63 38.42 -4.52 10.04
N ILE A 64 37.35 -4.73 9.25
CA ILE A 64 36.92 -6.05 8.75
C ILE A 64 37.44 -6.17 7.30
N GLY A 65 38.75 -5.93 7.12
CA GLY A 65 39.36 -5.78 5.79
C GLY A 65 39.97 -7.04 5.20
N ASP A 66 40.54 -7.94 6.02
CA ASP A 66 41.55 -8.86 5.49
C ASP A 66 41.08 -10.32 5.29
N ASP A 67 40.01 -10.78 5.95
CA ASP A 67 39.62 -12.19 5.90
C ASP A 67 38.62 -12.54 4.77
N ILE A 68 37.91 -11.56 4.20
CA ILE A 68 36.93 -11.82 3.14
C ILE A 68 37.57 -11.78 1.74
N LEU A 69 38.69 -11.07 1.56
CA LEU A 69 39.36 -10.90 0.27
C LEU A 69 40.25 -12.07 -0.17
N LYS A 70 40.54 -13.04 0.70
CA LYS A 70 41.37 -14.21 0.34
C LYS A 70 40.70 -15.27 -0.52
N ASN A 71 39.37 -15.24 -0.66
CA ASN A 71 38.62 -16.29 -1.37
C ASN A 71 38.22 -15.94 -2.82
N ILE A 72 38.72 -14.83 -3.39
CA ILE A 72 38.37 -14.40 -4.76
C ILE A 72 39.57 -14.48 -5.74
N GLU A 73 40.81 -14.70 -5.28
CA GLU A 73 41.99 -14.76 -6.19
C GLU A 73 42.27 -16.12 -6.85
N GLU A 74 41.49 -17.18 -6.59
CA GLU A 74 41.75 -18.51 -7.18
C GLU A 74 40.86 -18.90 -8.39
N ALA A 75 40.12 -17.96 -8.98
CA ALA A 75 39.43 -18.20 -10.25
C ALA A 75 40.21 -17.61 -11.45
N LYS A 76 41.38 -18.19 -11.76
CA LYS A 76 42.06 -17.94 -13.04
C LYS A 76 41.29 -18.63 -14.17
N SER A 77 40.69 -17.85 -15.07
CA SER A 77 40.30 -18.32 -16.41
C SER A 77 41.34 -17.86 -17.46
N PRO A 78 41.80 -18.75 -18.34
CA PRO A 78 42.91 -18.50 -19.25
C PRO A 78 42.43 -17.85 -20.54
N ASN A 79 42.51 -16.53 -20.64
CA ASN A 79 43.00 -15.84 -21.84
C ASN A 79 42.96 -14.34 -21.62
N GLY A 80 44.14 -13.73 -21.66
CA GLY A 80 44.33 -12.31 -21.40
C GLY A 80 43.73 -11.41 -22.47
N LYS A 81 43.27 -10.24 -22.02
CA LYS A 81 43.53 -8.95 -22.66
C LYS A 81 43.30 -7.85 -21.63
N ASN A 82 44.38 -7.12 -21.38
CA ASN A 82 44.49 -6.02 -20.44
C ASN A 82 44.74 -4.78 -21.31
N ILE A 83 43.93 -3.73 -21.23
CA ILE A 83 44.30 -2.41 -21.75
C ILE A 83 43.72 -1.32 -20.85
N ASN A 84 44.64 -0.56 -20.25
CA ASN A 84 44.43 0.61 -19.41
C ASN A 84 44.18 1.90 -20.23
N ASN A 85 43.57 2.88 -19.56
CA ASN A 85 43.77 4.34 -19.63
C ASN A 85 43.37 5.11 -20.91
N SER A 86 42.42 6.05 -20.75
CA SER A 86 42.56 7.41 -21.31
C SER A 86 42.07 8.44 -20.30
N VAL A 87 42.97 9.38 -20.02
CA VAL A 87 42.80 10.59 -19.22
C VAL A 87 42.35 11.71 -20.15
N ASP A 88 41.41 12.56 -19.73
CA ASP A 88 41.35 13.95 -20.17
C ASP A 88 40.92 14.88 -19.02
N LYS A 89 41.75 15.90 -18.79
CA LYS A 89 41.59 16.98 -17.81
C LYS A 89 41.19 18.27 -18.55
N ASN A 90 40.29 19.06 -17.97
CA ASN A 90 40.34 20.55 -17.92
C ASN A 90 39.12 21.08 -17.13
N ASN A 91 39.29 21.54 -15.88
CA ASN A 91 39.58 22.91 -15.40
C ASN A 91 38.40 23.89 -15.42
N ASN A 92 37.81 24.19 -14.25
CA ASN A 92 37.89 25.55 -13.67
C ASN A 92 37.46 25.65 -12.19
N ASN A 93 38.20 26.52 -11.50
CA ASN A 93 38.34 26.77 -10.06
C ASN A 93 37.11 27.33 -9.32
N ASN A 94 36.95 26.97 -8.03
CA ASN A 94 37.26 27.91 -6.95
C ASN A 94 37.44 27.24 -5.56
N ASN A 95 38.51 27.67 -4.90
CA ASN A 95 39.09 27.16 -3.65
C ASN A 95 38.30 27.54 -2.39
N ASN A 96 38.28 26.64 -1.41
CA ASN A 96 38.80 26.93 -0.06
C ASN A 96 39.12 25.64 0.74
N ASN A 97 40.42 25.35 0.81
CA ASN A 97 41.23 24.68 1.85
C ASN A 97 40.59 24.61 3.26
N ASN A 98 40.75 23.61 4.14
CA ASN A 98 41.72 22.52 4.33
C ASN A 98 41.14 21.50 5.33
N ASN A 99 41.22 20.19 5.05
CA ASN A 99 42.01 19.26 5.86
C ASN A 99 41.96 17.84 5.31
N LYS A 100 43.15 17.24 5.31
CA LYS A 100 43.55 16.01 4.63
C LYS A 100 43.27 14.81 5.53
N ALA A 101 42.43 13.89 5.05
CA ALA A 101 42.47 12.48 5.45
C ALA A 101 42.20 11.65 4.18
N ASN A 102 43.27 11.14 3.58
CA ASN A 102 43.20 10.14 2.52
C ASN A 102 42.76 8.82 3.14
N ASN A 103 41.47 8.51 3.10
CA ASN A 103 40.96 7.18 3.37
C ASN A 103 40.55 6.55 2.04
N ASN A 104 41.48 5.81 1.41
CA ASN A 104 41.21 4.97 0.25
C ASN A 104 40.45 3.69 0.67
N GLY A 105 39.37 3.83 1.44
CA GLY A 105 38.42 2.76 1.67
C GLY A 105 37.38 2.81 0.56
N ALA A 106 37.23 1.73 -0.21
CA ALA A 106 36.07 1.55 -1.07
C ALA A 106 34.82 1.44 -0.18
N GLY A 107 34.28 2.60 0.23
CA GLY A 107 33.02 2.66 0.95
C GLY A 107 31.93 2.16 0.03
N VAL A 108 31.36 1.01 0.35
CA VAL A 108 30.10 0.56 -0.25
C VAL A 108 29.04 1.55 0.25
N GLU A 109 28.62 2.46 -0.62
CA GLU A 109 27.47 3.32 -0.37
C GLU A 109 26.22 2.43 -0.33
N ILE A 110 25.76 2.07 0.86
CA ILE A 110 24.45 1.45 1.03
C ILE A 110 23.41 2.56 0.85
N THR A 111 22.89 2.69 -0.35
CA THR A 111 21.70 3.51 -0.60
C THR A 111 20.50 2.81 0.04
N ILE A 112 20.13 3.22 1.25
CA ILE A 112 18.83 2.89 1.81
C ILE A 112 17.82 3.72 1.00
N LYS A 113 17.21 3.09 -0.01
CA LYS A 113 16.07 3.71 -0.69
C LYS A 113 14.94 3.77 0.33
N SER A 114 14.49 4.97 0.68
CA SER A 114 13.20 5.14 1.36
C SER A 114 12.13 4.61 0.41
N SER A 115 11.50 3.48 0.75
CA SER A 115 10.34 3.01 -0.01
C SER A 115 9.23 4.03 0.05
N SER A 116 8.56 4.25 -1.08
CA SER A 116 7.38 5.11 -1.11
C SER A 116 6.25 4.51 -0.25
N GLU A 117 5.32 5.34 0.21
CA GLU A 117 4.14 4.86 0.95
C GLU A 117 3.33 3.84 0.13
N GLN A 118 3.29 4.01 -1.20
CA GLN A 118 2.68 3.05 -2.13
C GLN A 118 3.39 1.69 -2.08
N GLU A 119 4.72 1.64 -2.12
CA GLU A 119 5.48 0.38 -2.04
C GLU A 119 5.22 -0.36 -0.73
N LEU A 120 5.24 0.35 0.39
CA LEU A 120 4.93 -0.23 1.71
C LEU A 120 3.49 -0.75 1.76
N ARG A 121 2.55 0.00 1.16
CA ARG A 121 1.15 -0.41 1.09
C ARG A 121 0.96 -1.66 0.25
N ILE A 122 1.62 -1.78 -0.89
CA ILE A 122 1.54 -2.97 -1.74
C ILE A 122 1.99 -4.22 -0.96
N VAL A 123 3.09 -4.10 -0.21
CA VAL A 123 3.59 -5.18 0.64
C VAL A 123 2.61 -5.53 1.76
N ASP A 124 1.97 -4.54 2.38
CA ASP A 124 0.92 -4.77 3.37
C ASP A 124 -0.28 -5.51 2.77
N ILE A 125 -0.80 -5.04 1.62
CA ILE A 125 -1.90 -5.69 0.90
C ILE A 125 -1.55 -7.16 0.57
N ASP A 126 -0.36 -7.41 0.01
CA ASP A 126 0.08 -8.77 -0.31
C ASP A 126 0.08 -9.68 0.92
N ASN A 127 0.50 -9.16 2.08
CA ASN A 127 0.44 -9.89 3.34
C ASN A 127 -0.98 -10.18 3.82
N GLN A 128 -1.93 -9.27 3.60
CA GLN A 128 -3.34 -9.46 3.95
C GLN A 128 -4.03 -10.50 3.09
N ILE A 129 -3.67 -10.60 1.80
CA ILE A 129 -4.40 -11.43 0.83
C ILE A 129 -3.69 -12.74 0.43
N LYS A 130 -2.42 -12.96 0.81
CA LYS A 130 -1.63 -14.14 0.41
C LYS A 130 -2.30 -15.49 0.70
N ASP A 131 -3.01 -15.61 1.82
CA ASP A 131 -3.65 -16.85 2.26
C ASP A 131 -5.15 -16.88 1.93
N PHE A 132 -5.62 -15.94 1.11
CA PHE A 132 -7.04 -15.84 0.75
C PHE A 132 -7.51 -17.10 0.03
N ASN A 133 -8.49 -17.78 0.63
CA ASN A 133 -9.14 -18.94 0.04
C ASN A 133 -10.62 -18.62 -0.27
N PRO A 134 -10.99 -18.44 -1.55
CA PRO A 134 -12.35 -18.04 -1.93
C PRO A 134 -13.41 -19.08 -1.53
N SER A 135 -13.05 -20.35 -1.38
CA SER A 135 -13.98 -21.41 -0.95
C SER A 135 -14.29 -21.37 0.55
N LYS A 136 -13.40 -20.81 1.37
CA LYS A 136 -13.53 -20.73 2.84
C LYS A 136 -13.88 -19.31 3.32
N ALA A 137 -13.59 -18.30 2.50
CA ALA A 137 -13.78 -16.91 2.86
C ALA A 137 -15.26 -16.53 3.01
N THR A 138 -15.53 -15.74 4.04
CA THR A 138 -16.84 -15.12 4.27
C THR A 138 -17.19 -14.13 3.17
N ARG A 139 -18.45 -13.68 3.11
CA ARG A 139 -18.87 -12.63 2.18
C ARG A 139 -18.13 -11.31 2.45
N LEU A 140 -17.84 -11.01 3.71
CA LEU A 140 -17.06 -9.84 4.13
C LEU A 140 -15.65 -9.90 3.55
N GLN A 141 -14.91 -10.96 3.88
CA GLN A 141 -13.53 -11.18 3.40
C GLN A 141 -13.44 -11.17 1.87
N LYS A 142 -14.47 -11.67 1.17
CA LYS A 142 -14.54 -11.58 -0.29
C LYS A 142 -14.66 -10.15 -0.80
N GLY A 143 -15.49 -9.33 -0.17
CA GLY A 143 -15.60 -7.91 -0.49
C GLY A 143 -14.26 -7.20 -0.26
N ASN A 144 -13.71 -7.37 0.94
CA ASN A 144 -12.43 -6.77 1.34
C ASN A 144 -11.27 -7.22 0.44
N TYR A 145 -11.20 -8.51 0.08
CA TYR A 145 -10.23 -9.03 -0.90
C TYR A 145 -10.34 -8.32 -2.24
N GLY A 146 -11.57 -8.07 -2.72
CA GLY A 146 -11.81 -7.34 -3.96
C GLY A 146 -11.26 -5.92 -3.90
N GLU A 147 -11.53 -5.20 -2.81
CA GLU A 147 -11.06 -3.82 -2.60
C GLU A 147 -9.53 -3.75 -2.50
N LEU A 148 -8.92 -4.57 -1.64
CA LEU A 148 -7.46 -4.64 -1.47
C LEU A 148 -6.74 -4.99 -2.78
N LEU A 149 -7.20 -6.02 -3.50
CA LEU A 149 -6.58 -6.40 -4.77
C LEU A 149 -6.73 -5.30 -5.83
N THR A 150 -7.89 -4.64 -5.87
CA THR A 150 -8.11 -3.51 -6.78
C THR A 150 -7.17 -2.37 -6.45
N GLU A 151 -7.02 -2.01 -5.17
CA GLU A 151 -6.10 -0.96 -4.73
C GLU A 151 -4.66 -1.27 -5.18
N LYS A 152 -4.19 -2.50 -4.97
CA LYS A 152 -2.86 -2.93 -5.43
C LYS A 152 -2.70 -2.78 -6.94
N GLU A 153 -3.67 -3.27 -7.72
CA GLU A 153 -3.58 -3.16 -9.17
C GLU A 153 -3.62 -1.72 -9.66
N MET A 154 -4.37 -0.83 -9.00
CA MET A 154 -4.39 0.60 -9.34
C MET A 154 -3.00 1.25 -9.15
N TYR A 155 -2.28 0.93 -8.07
CA TYR A 155 -0.88 1.37 -7.90
C TYR A 155 0.06 0.80 -8.97
N ASP A 156 -0.13 -0.46 -9.38
CA ASP A 156 0.66 -1.05 -10.47
C ASP A 156 0.39 -0.34 -11.82
N MET A 157 -0.81 0.24 -12.00
CA MET A 157 -1.25 0.83 -13.26
C MET A 157 -0.89 2.32 -13.43
N GLY A 158 -0.83 3.09 -12.35
CA GLY A 158 -0.58 4.54 -12.40
C GLY A 158 0.08 5.10 -11.14
N ASP A 159 0.60 6.32 -11.24
CA ASP A 159 1.14 7.03 -10.07
C ASP A 159 -0.01 7.67 -9.28
N LEU A 160 -0.53 6.92 -8.32
CA LEU A 160 -1.78 7.22 -7.62
C LEU A 160 -1.57 7.36 -6.11
N GLU A 161 -2.16 8.40 -5.52
CA GLU A 161 -2.24 8.60 -4.07
C GLU A 161 -3.65 8.24 -3.60
N ASN A 162 -3.81 7.27 -2.69
CA ASN A 162 -5.11 7.01 -2.06
C ASN A 162 -5.40 8.10 -1.02
N ILE A 163 -6.39 8.94 -1.31
CA ILE A 163 -6.72 10.14 -0.52
C ILE A 163 -7.86 9.92 0.47
N MET A 164 -8.30 8.67 0.65
CA MET A 164 -9.33 8.34 1.64
C MET A 164 -8.83 8.56 3.06
N LEU A 165 -9.76 8.90 3.95
CA LEU A 165 -9.49 8.99 5.38
C LEU A 165 -8.95 7.65 5.91
N ASP A 166 -7.96 7.70 6.78
CA ASP A 166 -7.22 6.53 7.25
C ASP A 166 -8.08 5.57 8.11
N ASP A 167 -9.18 6.05 8.69
CA ASP A 167 -10.17 5.23 9.41
C ASP A 167 -11.28 4.66 8.52
N VAL A 168 -11.38 5.14 7.27
CA VAL A 168 -12.30 4.63 6.25
C VAL A 168 -11.60 3.59 5.37
N ARG A 169 -10.34 3.88 5.00
CA ARG A 169 -9.52 3.00 4.17
C ARG A 169 -9.38 1.62 4.80
N LEU A 170 -9.70 0.60 4.03
CA LEU A 170 -9.59 -0.80 4.44
C LEU A 170 -8.12 -1.17 4.70
N LYS A 171 -7.78 -1.75 5.87
CA LYS A 171 -6.41 -2.13 6.21
C LYS A 171 -6.21 -3.64 6.29
N ASP A 172 -7.24 -4.37 6.72
CA ASP A 172 -7.21 -5.81 6.95
C ASP A 172 -8.35 -6.51 6.18
N ILE A 173 -8.07 -7.73 5.71
CA ILE A 173 -9.10 -8.54 5.02
C ILE A 173 -10.31 -8.87 5.91
N ASN A 174 -10.18 -8.75 7.23
CA ASN A 174 -11.21 -8.99 8.24
C ASN A 174 -11.83 -7.72 8.81
N ASP A 175 -11.42 -6.53 8.33
CA ASP A 175 -12.02 -5.28 8.74
C ASP A 175 -13.52 -5.28 8.48
N LYS A 176 -14.26 -4.52 9.30
CA LYS A 176 -15.71 -4.39 9.14
C LYS A 176 -16.01 -3.68 7.81
N THR A 177 -17.08 -4.10 7.13
CA THR A 177 -17.55 -3.37 5.94
C THR A 177 -17.85 -1.93 6.30
N HIS A 178 -17.30 -1.00 5.53
CA HIS A 178 -17.80 0.36 5.45
C HIS A 178 -18.87 0.46 4.36
N GLN A 179 -19.72 1.49 4.42
CA GLN A 179 -20.68 1.80 3.37
C GLN A 179 -20.19 3.06 2.68
N GLY A 180 -20.09 3.05 1.35
CA GLY A 180 -19.68 4.24 0.63
C GLY A 180 -18.96 3.89 -0.66
N ILE A 181 -18.02 4.76 -1.02
CA ILE A 181 -17.10 4.59 -2.13
C ILE A 181 -15.95 3.70 -1.64
N ASP A 182 -15.57 2.68 -2.42
CA ASP A 182 -14.55 1.73 -2.00
C ASP A 182 -13.13 2.33 -2.07
N LEU A 183 -12.78 3.01 -3.18
CA LEU A 183 -11.46 3.62 -3.35
C LEU A 183 -11.53 4.98 -4.05
N ILE A 184 -10.74 5.95 -3.58
CA ILE A 184 -10.55 7.25 -4.23
C ILE A 184 -9.05 7.55 -4.30
N PHE A 185 -8.57 7.79 -5.51
CA PHE A 185 -7.19 8.17 -5.76
C PHE A 185 -7.12 9.57 -6.35
N LYS A 186 -6.10 10.32 -5.94
CA LYS A 186 -5.55 11.42 -6.72
C LYS A 186 -4.51 10.85 -7.68
N ASN A 187 -4.59 11.22 -8.94
CA ASN A 187 -3.58 10.88 -9.94
C ASN A 187 -2.50 11.97 -9.98
N ASN A 188 -1.25 11.56 -9.83
CA ASN A 188 -0.11 12.47 -9.89
C ASN A 188 0.30 12.80 -11.34
N THR A 189 -0.25 12.07 -12.32
CA THR A 189 -0.08 12.31 -13.75
C THR A 189 -1.43 12.58 -14.42
N PRO A 190 -2.11 13.70 -14.11
CA PRO A 190 -3.40 14.02 -14.71
C PRO A 190 -3.28 14.36 -16.22
N PRO A 191 -4.33 14.12 -17.03
CA PRO A 191 -5.67 13.62 -16.66
C PRO A 191 -5.79 12.09 -16.58
N PRO A 192 -6.80 11.52 -15.86
CA PRO A 192 -7.75 12.20 -14.97
C PRO A 192 -7.04 12.69 -13.70
N GLU A 193 -7.59 13.70 -13.02
CA GLU A 193 -7.08 14.18 -11.71
C GLU A 193 -7.52 13.27 -10.56
N ILE A 194 -8.76 12.78 -10.61
CA ILE A 194 -9.34 11.90 -9.58
C ILE A 194 -9.82 10.60 -10.21
N VAL A 195 -9.52 9.49 -9.54
CA VAL A 195 -10.02 8.17 -9.91
C VAL A 195 -10.88 7.63 -8.78
N ILE A 196 -12.13 7.28 -9.08
CA ILE A 196 -13.11 6.76 -8.12
C ILE A 196 -13.45 5.33 -8.52
N VAL A 197 -13.19 4.36 -7.64
CA VAL A 197 -13.36 2.95 -7.97
C VAL A 197 -14.34 2.29 -7.01
N GLU A 198 -15.30 1.56 -7.58
CA GLU A 198 -16.15 0.60 -6.88
C GLU A 198 -15.64 -0.82 -7.16
N SER A 199 -15.25 -1.55 -6.12
CA SER A 199 -14.80 -2.93 -6.24
C SER A 199 -15.90 -3.94 -5.96
N LYS A 200 -15.97 -4.98 -6.78
CA LYS A 200 -16.90 -6.09 -6.56
C LYS A 200 -16.21 -7.43 -6.70
N TYR A 201 -16.30 -8.25 -5.65
CA TYR A 201 -16.00 -9.68 -5.75
C TYR A 201 -17.22 -10.47 -6.23
N LYS A 202 -17.07 -11.26 -7.30
CA LYS A 202 -18.12 -12.19 -7.74
C LYS A 202 -17.54 -13.51 -8.22
N ASN A 203 -18.26 -14.59 -7.88
CA ASN A 203 -17.94 -15.92 -8.38
C ASN A 203 -18.25 -16.08 -9.88
N ASN A 204 -19.40 -15.54 -10.34
CA ASN A 204 -19.88 -15.61 -11.71
C ASN A 204 -20.51 -14.27 -12.14
N GLY A 205 -20.23 -13.83 -13.35
CA GLY A 205 -20.83 -12.64 -13.97
C GLY A 205 -19.85 -11.89 -14.85
N ASN A 206 -20.36 -11.27 -15.92
CA ASN A 206 -19.51 -10.58 -16.90
C ASN A 206 -19.49 -9.06 -16.72
N LYS A 207 -20.35 -8.51 -15.84
CA LYS A 207 -20.45 -7.06 -15.59
C LYS A 207 -20.78 -6.74 -14.13
N PRO A 208 -20.25 -5.63 -13.58
CA PRO A 208 -20.63 -5.13 -12.27
C PRO A 208 -22.10 -4.70 -12.30
N ARG A 209 -22.78 -4.81 -11.16
CA ARG A 209 -24.17 -4.35 -11.01
C ARG A 209 -24.18 -3.24 -9.97
N MET A 210 -24.37 -2.01 -10.42
CA MET A 210 -24.58 -0.88 -9.52
C MET A 210 -25.97 -0.94 -8.91
N ASN A 211 -26.03 -0.76 -7.60
CA ASN A 211 -27.29 -0.78 -6.87
C ASN A 211 -28.15 0.41 -7.31
N LYS A 212 -29.38 0.16 -7.75
CA LYS A 212 -30.35 1.22 -8.01
C LYS A 212 -30.88 1.77 -6.69
N ASN A 213 -31.09 3.08 -6.62
CA ASN A 213 -31.80 3.66 -5.50
C ASN A 213 -33.26 3.18 -5.55
N ARG A 214 -33.66 2.39 -4.55
CA ARG A 214 -35.05 1.89 -4.44
C ARG A 214 -35.97 2.91 -3.76
N ASN A 215 -35.42 3.98 -3.20
CA ASN A 215 -36.16 4.98 -2.45
C ASN A 215 -36.15 6.34 -3.17
N GLN A 216 -37.05 6.47 -4.14
CA GLN A 216 -37.22 7.69 -4.94
C GLN A 216 -37.80 8.88 -4.13
N ASN A 217 -38.22 8.64 -2.88
CA ASN A 217 -38.79 9.65 -1.97
C ASN A 217 -37.75 10.33 -1.07
N THR A 218 -36.46 10.10 -1.29
CA THR A 218 -35.41 10.83 -0.60
C THR A 218 -35.19 12.21 -1.24
N LYS A 219 -34.82 13.23 -0.45
CA LYS A 219 -34.48 14.59 -0.92
C LYS A 219 -33.41 14.56 -2.03
N TYR A 220 -32.63 13.49 -2.08
CA TYR A 220 -31.53 13.27 -3.00
C TYR A 220 -31.89 12.17 -4.01
N LYS A 221 -32.39 12.58 -5.18
CA LYS A 221 -32.73 11.68 -6.28
C LYS A 221 -31.48 11.25 -7.05
N TRP A 222 -30.65 10.39 -6.48
CA TRP A 222 -29.67 9.60 -7.25
C TRP A 222 -30.36 8.32 -7.76
N LYS A 223 -30.04 7.89 -8.98
CA LYS A 223 -30.63 6.71 -9.64
C LYS A 223 -29.85 5.44 -9.33
N ARG A 224 -28.51 5.53 -9.18
CA ARG A 224 -27.60 4.38 -9.04
C ARG A 224 -26.40 4.71 -8.16
N GLN A 225 -25.82 3.68 -7.54
CA GLN A 225 -24.45 3.74 -7.04
C GLN A 225 -23.51 4.18 -8.18
N MET A 226 -22.51 5.01 -7.85
CA MET A 226 -21.56 5.62 -8.79
C MET A 226 -22.11 6.65 -9.79
N ASP A 227 -23.40 7.04 -9.70
CA ASP A 227 -23.85 8.26 -10.38
C ASP A 227 -23.30 9.51 -9.71
N ASP A 228 -23.23 10.64 -10.42
CA ASP A 228 -22.58 11.87 -9.93
C ASP A 228 -23.17 12.36 -8.59
N LYS A 229 -24.49 12.22 -8.41
CA LYS A 229 -25.17 12.64 -7.18
C LYS A 229 -24.87 11.70 -6.02
N TRP A 230 -24.81 10.41 -6.27
CA TRP A 230 -24.42 9.41 -5.28
C TRP A 230 -22.96 9.61 -4.88
N VAL A 231 -22.05 9.79 -5.84
CA VAL A 231 -20.63 10.09 -5.56
C VAL A 231 -20.54 11.34 -4.70
N SER A 232 -21.07 12.47 -5.18
CA SER A 232 -21.04 13.77 -4.49
C SER A 232 -21.50 13.70 -3.02
N LYS A 233 -22.51 12.88 -2.73
CA LYS A 233 -23.02 12.66 -1.37
C LYS A 233 -22.09 11.84 -0.48
N ASN A 234 -21.40 10.84 -1.00
CA ASN A 234 -20.56 9.94 -0.20
C ASN A 234 -19.10 10.43 -0.10
N LEU A 235 -18.71 11.50 -0.80
CA LEU A 235 -17.35 12.03 -0.76
C LEU A 235 -16.92 12.48 0.64
N GLU A 236 -17.78 13.21 1.37
CA GLU A 236 -17.41 13.75 2.69
C GLU A 236 -17.09 12.65 3.69
N ASP A 237 -17.85 11.56 3.66
CA ASP A 237 -17.61 10.37 4.48
C ASP A 237 -16.32 9.64 4.08
N ALA A 238 -15.86 9.79 2.83
CA ALA A 238 -14.70 9.07 2.30
C ALA A 238 -13.37 9.84 2.43
N VAL A 239 -13.37 11.15 2.20
CA VAL A 239 -12.15 11.99 2.11
C VAL A 239 -12.18 13.19 3.05
N GLY A 240 -13.24 13.35 3.85
CA GLY A 240 -13.46 14.54 4.66
C GLY A 240 -13.99 15.72 3.86
N LYS A 241 -14.46 16.75 4.57
CA LYS A 241 -15.22 17.87 3.99
C LYS A 241 -14.46 18.66 2.92
N ASP A 242 -13.22 19.04 3.21
CA ASP A 242 -12.47 19.96 2.35
C ASP A 242 -12.12 19.29 1.01
N LYS A 243 -11.60 18.05 1.05
CA LYS A 243 -11.35 17.28 -0.17
C LYS A 243 -12.61 16.87 -0.90
N ALA A 244 -13.70 16.61 -0.18
CA ALA A 244 -14.98 16.36 -0.83
C ALA A 244 -15.47 17.57 -1.62
N GLU A 245 -15.27 18.79 -1.14
CA GLU A 245 -15.65 20.00 -1.86
C GLU A 245 -14.78 20.22 -3.10
N GLU A 246 -13.46 20.04 -3.01
CA GLU A 246 -12.56 20.09 -4.16
C GLU A 246 -13.00 19.12 -5.27
N ILE A 247 -13.27 17.86 -4.91
CA ILE A 247 -13.72 16.84 -5.89
C ILE A 247 -15.10 17.20 -6.47
N ARG A 248 -16.01 17.82 -5.70
CA ARG A 248 -17.31 18.30 -6.21
C ARG A 248 -17.14 19.44 -7.20
N GLU A 249 -16.18 20.32 -7.01
CA GLU A 249 -15.87 21.38 -7.96
C GLU A 249 -15.33 20.81 -9.26
N ILE A 250 -14.43 19.82 -9.22
CA ILE A 250 -13.93 19.11 -10.40
C ILE A 250 -15.10 18.41 -11.13
N LEU A 251 -15.97 17.68 -10.40
CA LEU A 251 -17.18 17.08 -10.96
C LEU A 251 -18.01 18.14 -11.71
N LYS A 252 -18.22 19.31 -11.12
CA LYS A 252 -19.01 20.38 -11.75
C LYS A 252 -18.33 20.92 -13.02
N GLN A 253 -17.01 21.12 -13.00
CA GLN A 253 -16.26 21.60 -14.15
C GLN A 253 -16.33 20.60 -15.32
N ASP A 254 -16.22 19.30 -15.06
CA ASP A 254 -16.38 18.26 -16.08
C ASP A 254 -17.77 18.33 -16.74
N ILE A 255 -18.81 18.60 -15.95
CA ILE A 255 -20.19 18.76 -16.46
C ILE A 255 -20.28 19.97 -17.38
N ASP A 256 -19.78 21.12 -16.92
CA ASP A 256 -19.84 22.38 -17.66
C ASP A 256 -19.04 22.27 -18.98
N ASN A 257 -17.90 21.56 -18.98
CA ASN A 257 -17.06 21.36 -20.16
C ASN A 257 -17.69 20.44 -21.22
N ILE A 258 -18.45 19.41 -20.81
CA ILE A 258 -19.17 18.52 -21.74
C ILE A 258 -20.29 19.27 -22.45
N ASP A 259 -21.04 20.08 -21.70
CA ASP A 259 -22.16 20.87 -22.24
C ASP A 259 -21.69 21.92 -23.27
N LEU A 260 -20.41 22.27 -23.26
CA LEU A 260 -19.79 23.21 -24.21
C LEU A 260 -19.19 22.53 -25.46
N ASN A 261 -18.71 21.29 -25.38
CA ASN A 261 -17.84 20.72 -26.43
C ASN A 261 -18.25 19.35 -26.99
N GLU A 262 -19.32 18.69 -26.52
CA GLU A 262 -19.81 17.35 -26.94
C GLU A 262 -18.78 16.19 -26.97
N LYS A 263 -17.48 16.46 -26.80
CA LYS A 263 -16.34 15.55 -27.06
C LYS A 263 -15.20 15.74 -26.05
N VAL A 264 -15.48 15.81 -24.75
CA VAL A 264 -14.39 15.62 -23.77
C VAL A 264 -14.11 14.13 -23.71
N GLU A 265 -12.94 13.71 -24.21
CA GLU A 265 -12.60 12.29 -24.40
C GLU A 265 -12.32 11.56 -23.08
N ILE A 266 -11.83 12.27 -22.04
CA ILE A 266 -11.68 11.82 -20.65
C ILE A 266 -11.82 13.06 -19.75
N GLY A 267 -12.79 13.06 -18.82
CA GLY A 267 -12.94 14.14 -17.84
C GLY A 267 -11.81 14.15 -16.80
N ASN A 268 -11.74 15.20 -15.99
CA ASN A 268 -10.82 15.24 -14.84
C ASN A 268 -11.17 14.18 -13.78
N ILE A 269 -12.35 13.55 -13.87
CA ILE A 269 -12.74 12.42 -13.02
C ILE A 269 -13.00 11.17 -13.85
N LEU A 270 -12.24 10.12 -13.53
CA LEU A 270 -12.48 8.77 -14.01
C LEU A 270 -13.23 7.96 -12.94
N LYS A 271 -14.44 7.51 -13.28
CA LYS A 271 -15.21 6.59 -12.43
C LYS A 271 -15.14 5.19 -13.01
N MET A 272 -14.82 4.23 -12.16
CA MET A 272 -14.61 2.85 -12.57
C MET A 272 -15.27 1.86 -11.63
N ALA A 273 -15.49 0.67 -12.14
CA ALA A 273 -15.80 -0.49 -11.35
C ALA A 273 -14.83 -1.62 -11.66
N SER A 274 -14.34 -2.29 -10.62
CA SER A 274 -13.59 -3.52 -10.78
C SER A 274 -14.49 -4.72 -10.49
N LEU A 275 -14.22 -5.82 -11.18
CA LEU A 275 -14.87 -7.10 -10.95
C LEU A 275 -13.80 -8.17 -10.75
N VAL A 276 -13.60 -8.55 -9.49
CA VAL A 276 -12.62 -9.56 -9.08
C VAL A 276 -13.29 -10.94 -9.05
N ASN A 277 -12.68 -11.89 -9.74
CA ASN A 277 -13.17 -13.27 -9.77
C ASN A 277 -12.45 -14.16 -8.73
N LYS A 278 -12.90 -15.41 -8.59
CA LYS A 278 -12.34 -16.38 -7.63
C LYS A 278 -10.88 -16.79 -7.87
N LYS A 279 -10.33 -16.50 -9.06
CA LYS A 279 -8.92 -16.75 -9.40
C LYS A 279 -8.04 -15.54 -9.10
N GLY A 280 -8.64 -14.40 -8.75
CA GLY A 280 -7.93 -13.12 -8.63
C GLY A 280 -7.83 -12.35 -9.94
N ASP A 281 -8.46 -12.80 -11.04
CA ASP A 281 -8.48 -11.98 -12.26
C ASP A 281 -9.43 -10.80 -12.05
N VAL A 282 -8.97 -9.59 -12.43
CA VAL A 282 -9.72 -8.35 -12.35
C VAL A 282 -10.17 -7.91 -13.74
N LYS A 283 -11.44 -7.50 -13.86
CA LYS A 283 -11.97 -6.80 -15.04
C LYS A 283 -12.34 -5.39 -14.65
N TYR A 284 -12.08 -4.44 -15.54
CA TYR A 284 -12.35 -3.03 -15.32
C TYR A 284 -13.50 -2.55 -16.20
N PHE A 285 -14.29 -1.63 -15.68
CA PHE A 285 -15.43 -1.07 -16.38
C PHE A 285 -15.49 0.42 -16.12
N GLU A 286 -15.59 1.20 -17.19
CA GLU A 286 -15.82 2.63 -17.07
C GLU A 286 -17.28 2.90 -16.71
N ILE A 287 -17.49 3.83 -15.77
CA ILE A 287 -18.80 4.18 -15.21
C ILE A 287 -19.16 5.60 -15.60
N GLY A 288 -20.31 5.74 -16.27
CA GLY A 288 -20.85 7.02 -16.72
C GLY A 288 -21.46 7.83 -15.59
N ARG A 289 -21.93 9.03 -15.95
CA ARG A 289 -22.50 10.04 -15.04
C ARG A 289 -23.76 9.56 -14.31
N GLU A 290 -24.53 8.66 -14.92
CA GLU A 290 -25.76 8.11 -14.38
C GLU A 290 -25.55 6.75 -13.68
N GLY A 291 -24.29 6.36 -13.42
CA GLY A 291 -23.89 5.10 -12.77
C GLY A 291 -24.09 3.86 -13.65
N GLU A 292 -24.17 4.06 -14.96
CA GLU A 292 -24.20 3.05 -16.00
C GLU A 292 -22.79 2.58 -16.39
N VAL A 293 -22.67 1.32 -16.79
CA VAL A 293 -21.42 0.82 -17.38
C VAL A 293 -21.37 1.27 -18.83
N LEU A 294 -20.34 2.04 -19.19
CA LEU A 294 -20.12 2.53 -20.56
C LEU A 294 -19.42 1.46 -21.41
N ARG A 295 -18.26 0.99 -20.94
CA ARG A 295 -17.45 -0.03 -21.63
C ARG A 295 -16.66 -0.87 -20.63
N GLU A 296 -16.23 -2.05 -21.08
CA GLU A 296 -15.20 -2.83 -20.39
C GLU A 296 -13.83 -2.29 -20.84
N LEU A 297 -12.90 -2.18 -19.90
CA LEU A 297 -11.53 -1.73 -20.12
C LEU A 297 -10.59 -2.91 -19.83
N SER A 298 -9.60 -3.10 -20.71
CA SER A 298 -8.45 -3.94 -20.39
C SER A 298 -7.54 -3.22 -19.39
N LYS A 299 -6.66 -3.98 -18.73
CA LYS A 299 -5.64 -3.39 -17.84
C LYS A 299 -4.79 -2.34 -18.57
N ILE A 300 -4.42 -2.63 -19.82
CA ILE A 300 -3.63 -1.73 -20.66
C ILE A 300 -4.40 -0.43 -20.97
N ASP A 301 -5.72 -0.51 -21.22
CA ASP A 301 -6.52 0.69 -21.44
C ASP A 301 -6.52 1.58 -20.20
N VAL A 302 -6.63 0.99 -19.00
CA VAL A 302 -6.57 1.74 -17.73
C VAL A 302 -5.20 2.37 -17.54
N GLU A 303 -4.12 1.61 -17.75
CA GLU A 303 -2.75 2.14 -17.67
C GLU A 303 -2.51 3.32 -18.59
N GLN A 304 -3.01 3.24 -19.83
CA GLN A 304 -2.92 4.34 -20.79
C GLN A 304 -3.73 5.54 -20.33
N ILE A 305 -4.95 5.34 -19.83
CA ILE A 305 -5.78 6.44 -19.32
C ILE A 305 -5.10 7.15 -18.14
N LEU A 306 -4.41 6.43 -17.25
CA LEU A 306 -3.81 7.02 -16.05
C LEU A 306 -2.46 7.71 -16.29
N LYS A 307 -1.77 7.38 -17.39
CA LYS A 307 -0.40 7.84 -17.69
C LYS A 307 -0.31 8.85 -18.85
N ASN A 308 -1.41 9.08 -19.58
CA ASN A 308 -1.46 10.00 -20.72
C ASN A 308 -1.59 11.45 -20.28
#